data_AF-R6ZVA1-F1
#
_entry.id   AF-R6ZVA1-F1
#
_cell.length_a   1.000
_cell.length_b   1.000
_cell.length_c   1.000
_cell.angle_alpha   90.00
_cell.angle_beta   90.00
_cell.angle_gamma   90.00
#
_symmetry.space_group_name_H-M   'P 1'
#
loop_
_entity.id
_entity.type
_entity.pdbx_description
1 polymer ?
#
loop_
_entity_poly.entity_id
_entity_poly.type
_entity_poly.pdbx_seq_one_letter_code
_entity_poly.pdbx_strand_id
1 'polypeptide(L)'
;METLKNRIEQLLDTLNERVYGKEEVMALALLSAVAGESIFLLGPPGVAKSMVARRLKLMFRGGTAFEYLMSRFSTPDEIFGPVSIAKLKNEDTYERMTEGYLPTATVVFLDEIWKAGPAIQNALLTVINEKIYRNGQFSVQVPMKGLIAASNELPASGQGLEALYDRFLVRKLVGGIEDLSEFDQMILTADESEPEMEEQLAVSDEEYGRARRRIPPVAGTDEGRWSALFRAGSDSFPQG
;
A
#
# COMPACT_ATOMS: atom_id res chain seq x y z
N MET A 1 26.01 9.11 -5.55
CA MET A 1 24.88 9.43 -4.63
C MET A 1 24.02 10.55 -5.21
N GLU A 2 24.62 11.61 -5.74
CA GLU A 2 23.94 12.75 -6.39
C GLU A 2 22.93 12.32 -7.48
N THR A 3 23.25 11.30 -8.28
CA THR A 3 22.34 10.79 -9.33
C THR A 3 21.11 10.04 -8.83
N LEU A 4 21.19 9.31 -7.71
CA LEU A 4 20.04 8.58 -7.15
C LEU A 4 19.11 9.54 -6.39
N LYS A 5 19.70 10.49 -5.64
CA LYS A 5 18.94 11.52 -4.96
C LYS A 5 18.10 12.33 -5.95
N ASN A 6 18.73 12.82 -7.01
CA ASN A 6 18.03 13.59 -8.06
C ASN A 6 16.92 12.76 -8.71
N ARG A 7 17.14 11.46 -8.95
CA ARG A 7 16.10 10.56 -9.49
C ARG A 7 14.91 10.42 -8.53
N ILE A 8 15.17 10.31 -7.22
CA ILE A 8 14.10 10.22 -6.21
C ILE A 8 13.34 11.55 -6.12
N GLU A 9 14.03 12.68 -6.19
CA GLU A 9 13.39 14.00 -6.22
C GLU A 9 12.47 14.13 -7.43
N GLN A 10 12.95 13.78 -8.63
CA GLN A 10 12.13 13.76 -9.85
C GLN A 10 10.93 12.81 -9.76
N LEU A 11 11.11 11.62 -9.17
CA LEU A 11 10.00 10.69 -8.93
C LEU A 11 8.95 11.33 -8.01
N LEU A 12 9.39 11.95 -6.91
CA LEU A 12 8.48 12.61 -5.97
C LEU A 12 7.79 13.81 -6.60
N ASP A 13 8.47 14.58 -7.45
CA ASP A 13 7.87 15.70 -8.17
C ASP A 13 6.70 15.19 -9.03
N THR A 14 6.93 14.19 -9.88
CA THR A 14 5.87 13.59 -10.72
C THR A 14 4.73 12.98 -9.89
N LEU A 15 5.07 12.29 -8.79
CA LEU A 15 4.06 11.67 -7.93
C LEU A 15 3.18 12.70 -7.20
N ASN A 16 3.75 13.85 -6.83
CA ASN A 16 3.05 14.94 -6.14
C ASN A 16 2.37 15.93 -7.09
N GLU A 17 2.51 15.79 -8.41
CA GLU A 17 1.83 16.67 -9.37
C GLU A 17 0.32 16.72 -9.11
N ARG A 18 -0.21 17.90 -8.80
CA ARG A 18 -1.63 18.13 -8.47
C ARG A 18 -2.10 17.34 -7.24
N VAL A 19 -1.19 16.97 -6.34
CA VAL A 19 -1.49 16.39 -5.04
C VAL A 19 -1.01 17.36 -3.96
N TYR A 20 -1.95 18.05 -3.34
CA TYR A 20 -1.66 19.19 -2.46
C TYR A 20 -1.60 18.78 -0.99
N GLY A 21 -0.54 19.18 -0.29
CA GLY A 21 -0.36 18.96 1.15
C GLY A 21 -0.21 17.48 1.51
N LYS A 22 0.39 16.67 0.63
CA LYS A 22 0.61 15.22 0.82
C LYS A 22 2.03 14.77 0.48
N GLU A 23 2.97 15.69 0.33
CA GLU A 23 4.36 15.47 -0.07
C GLU A 23 5.05 14.50 0.89
N GLU A 24 4.86 14.70 2.20
CA GLU A 24 5.42 13.82 3.24
C GLU A 24 4.81 12.41 3.15
N VAL A 25 3.49 12.30 2.96
CA VAL A 25 2.79 11.02 2.86
C VAL A 25 3.25 10.25 1.61
N MET A 26 3.42 10.94 0.49
CA MET A 26 3.94 10.37 -0.75
C MET A 26 5.38 9.89 -0.58
N ALA A 27 6.24 10.69 0.06
CA ALA A 27 7.62 10.31 0.34
C ALA A 27 7.73 9.07 1.23
N LEU A 28 6.90 9.00 2.28
CA LEU A 28 6.83 7.82 3.16
C LEU A 28 6.28 6.59 2.44
N ALA A 29 5.28 6.75 1.57
CA ALA A 29 4.74 5.67 0.76
C ALA A 29 5.77 5.13 -0.25
N LEU A 30 6.49 6.02 -0.92
CA LEU A 30 7.60 5.68 -1.82
C LEU A 30 8.69 4.92 -1.06
N LEU A 31 9.13 5.45 0.08
CA LEU A 31 10.16 4.81 0.91
C LEU A 31 9.73 3.42 1.36
N SER A 32 8.48 3.28 1.83
CA SER A 32 7.92 2.00 2.26
C SER A 32 7.93 0.99 1.11
N ALA A 33 7.50 1.40 -0.09
CA ALA A 33 7.45 0.53 -1.25
C ALA A 33 8.84 0.09 -1.75
N VAL A 34 9.81 1.02 -1.79
CA VAL A 34 11.22 0.70 -2.08
C VAL A 34 11.77 -0.31 -1.07
N ALA A 35 11.40 -0.14 0.21
CA ALA A 35 11.76 -1.06 1.28
C ALA A 35 10.93 -2.36 1.27
N GLY A 36 9.90 -2.51 0.42
CA GLY A 36 9.02 -3.69 0.39
C GLY A 36 8.08 -3.82 1.60
N GLU A 37 7.94 -2.73 2.36
CA GLU A 37 7.19 -2.62 3.60
C GLU A 37 5.82 -1.97 3.37
N SER A 38 4.94 -2.09 4.36
CA SER A 38 3.56 -1.58 4.30
C SER A 38 3.41 -0.28 5.08
N ILE A 39 2.54 0.60 4.59
CA ILE A 39 2.17 1.86 5.25
C ILE A 39 0.67 1.88 5.59
N PHE A 40 0.34 2.36 6.79
CA PHE A 40 -1.02 2.62 7.24
C PHE A 40 -1.28 4.12 7.33
N LEU A 41 -2.40 4.56 6.74
CA LEU A 41 -2.85 5.95 6.71
C LEU A 41 -4.13 6.11 7.55
N LEU A 42 -4.02 6.82 8.66
CA LEU A 42 -5.15 7.15 9.53
C LEU A 42 -5.62 8.58 9.24
N GLY A 43 -6.87 8.74 8.84
CA GLY A 43 -7.42 10.08 8.61
C GLY A 43 -8.87 10.06 8.14
N PRO A 44 -9.57 11.20 8.20
CA PRO A 44 -10.97 11.28 7.80
C PRO A 44 -11.15 10.94 6.31
N PRO A 45 -12.38 10.59 5.88
CA PRO A 45 -12.68 10.45 4.45
C PRO A 45 -12.41 11.78 3.72
N GLY A 46 -12.02 11.70 2.44
CA GLY A 46 -11.79 12.88 1.60
C GLY A 46 -10.40 13.52 1.67
N VAL A 47 -9.44 12.96 2.43
CA VAL A 47 -8.05 13.49 2.54
C VAL A 47 -7.07 12.88 1.52
N ALA A 48 -7.56 12.45 0.36
CA ALA A 48 -6.76 11.93 -0.75
C ALA A 48 -5.87 10.69 -0.42
N LYS A 49 -6.25 9.85 0.55
CA LYS A 49 -5.52 8.60 0.88
C LYS A 49 -5.40 7.64 -0.31
N SER A 50 -6.47 7.47 -1.07
CA SER A 50 -6.48 6.63 -2.28
C SER A 50 -5.62 7.20 -3.40
N MET A 51 -5.50 8.54 -3.51
CA MET A 51 -4.66 9.21 -4.48
C MET A 51 -3.19 8.82 -4.32
N VAL A 52 -2.70 8.76 -3.08
CA VAL A 52 -1.32 8.33 -2.77
C VAL A 52 -1.02 6.98 -3.40
N ALA A 53 -1.94 6.01 -3.27
CA ALA A 53 -1.73 4.68 -3.83
C ALA A 53 -1.82 4.63 -5.36
N ARG A 54 -2.76 5.38 -5.94
CA ARG A 54 -2.90 5.49 -7.40
C ARG A 54 -1.64 6.08 -8.02
N ARG A 55 -1.04 7.11 -7.41
CA ARG A 55 0.21 7.69 -7.87
C ARG A 55 1.39 6.74 -7.66
N LEU A 56 1.50 6.11 -6.49
CA LEU A 56 2.63 5.24 -6.17
C LEU A 56 2.86 4.12 -7.22
N LYS A 57 1.82 3.61 -7.88
CA LYS A 57 1.97 2.59 -8.93
C LYS A 57 2.87 3.06 -10.09
N LEU A 58 2.83 4.35 -10.41
CA LEU A 58 3.59 4.98 -11.51
C LEU A 58 5.09 4.88 -11.29
N MET A 59 5.53 4.78 -10.04
CA MET A 59 6.94 4.58 -9.69
C MET A 59 7.50 3.31 -10.36
N PHE A 60 6.68 2.31 -10.68
CA PHE A 60 7.12 1.05 -11.24
C PHE A 60 6.78 0.94 -12.72
N ARG A 61 7.75 0.50 -13.53
CA ARG A 61 7.52 0.27 -14.97
C ARG A 61 6.49 -0.85 -15.15
N GLY A 62 5.39 -0.55 -15.85
CA GLY A 62 4.27 -1.49 -16.01
C GLY A 62 3.54 -1.80 -14.70
N GLY A 63 3.68 -0.95 -13.69
CA GLY A 63 3.08 -1.14 -12.37
C GLY A 63 1.56 -1.21 -12.44
N THR A 64 0.99 -2.24 -11.82
CA THR A 64 -0.46 -2.42 -11.66
C THR A 64 -0.89 -2.02 -10.25
N ALA A 65 -2.09 -1.44 -10.13
CA ALA A 65 -2.70 -1.15 -8.85
C ALA A 65 -3.97 -1.99 -8.65
N PHE A 66 -4.15 -2.49 -7.43
CA PHE A 66 -5.42 -3.03 -6.96
C PHE A 66 -5.94 -2.13 -5.85
N GLU A 67 -7.16 -1.62 -6.01
CA GLU A 67 -7.85 -0.75 -5.05
C GLU A 67 -9.16 -1.39 -4.63
N TYR A 68 -9.39 -1.46 -3.32
CA TYR A 68 -10.63 -2.00 -2.80
C TYR A 68 -11.04 -1.33 -1.47
N LEU A 69 -12.34 -1.01 -1.36
CA LEU A 69 -12.95 -0.47 -0.14
C LEU A 69 -13.56 -1.61 0.68
N MET A 70 -13.00 -1.87 1.85
CA MET A 70 -13.45 -2.96 2.72
C MET A 70 -14.78 -2.63 3.42
N SER A 71 -15.62 -3.64 3.50
CA SER A 71 -16.84 -3.63 4.29
C SER A 71 -16.96 -4.91 5.09
N ARG A 72 -17.86 -4.95 6.07
CA ARG A 72 -18.15 -6.16 6.87
C ARG A 72 -18.69 -7.32 6.03
N PHE A 73 -19.12 -7.04 4.80
CA PHE A 73 -19.66 -8.03 3.85
C PHE A 73 -18.66 -8.41 2.76
N SER A 74 -17.48 -7.78 2.73
CA SER A 74 -16.47 -8.06 1.72
C SER A 74 -16.03 -9.52 1.80
N THR A 75 -15.96 -10.14 0.63
CA THR A 75 -15.67 -11.56 0.47
C THR A 75 -14.27 -11.77 -0.09
N PRO A 76 -13.63 -12.93 0.18
CA PRO A 76 -12.35 -13.25 -0.43
C PRO A 76 -12.37 -13.23 -1.97
N ASP A 77 -13.52 -13.50 -2.61
CA ASP A 77 -13.69 -13.48 -4.06
C ASP A 77 -13.46 -12.09 -4.68
N GLU A 78 -13.84 -11.04 -3.96
CA GLU A 78 -13.66 -9.66 -4.43
C GLU A 78 -12.21 -9.18 -4.29
N ILE A 79 -11.44 -9.77 -3.37
CA ILE A 79 -10.06 -9.35 -3.06
C ILE A 79 -9.03 -10.21 -3.79
N PHE A 80 -9.24 -11.52 -3.80
CA PHE A 80 -8.29 -12.51 -4.29
C PHE A 80 -8.76 -13.21 -5.57
N GLY A 81 -9.92 -12.81 -6.09
CA GLY A 81 -10.51 -13.34 -7.32
C GLY A 81 -11.49 -14.49 -7.09
N PRO A 82 -12.49 -14.66 -7.98
CA PRO A 82 -13.53 -15.65 -7.82
C PRO A 82 -12.99 -17.07 -8.00
N VAL A 83 -13.65 -18.04 -7.36
CA VAL A 83 -13.34 -19.46 -7.57
C VAL A 83 -13.66 -19.88 -9.01
N SER A 84 -12.73 -20.57 -9.66
CA SER A 84 -12.91 -21.12 -10.99
C SER A 84 -13.86 -22.32 -10.95
N ILE A 85 -15.09 -22.12 -11.41
CA ILE A 85 -16.09 -23.19 -11.53
C ILE A 85 -15.65 -24.26 -12.53
N ALA A 86 -14.93 -23.87 -13.58
CA ALA A 86 -14.42 -24.80 -14.58
C ALA A 86 -13.38 -25.77 -13.99
N LYS A 87 -12.40 -25.25 -13.24
CA LYS A 87 -11.39 -26.08 -12.56
C LYS A 87 -12.01 -26.95 -11.48
N LEU A 88 -12.95 -26.41 -10.70
CA LEU A 88 -13.63 -27.18 -9.67
C LEU A 88 -14.45 -28.33 -10.29
N LYS A 89 -15.18 -28.08 -11.38
CA LYS A 89 -16.05 -29.08 -12.02
C LYS A 89 -15.28 -30.12 -12.82
N ASN A 90 -14.26 -29.71 -13.56
CA ASN A 90 -13.59 -30.57 -14.54
C ASN A 90 -12.32 -31.24 -13.98
N GLU A 91 -11.68 -30.62 -12.99
CA GLU A 91 -10.37 -31.01 -12.47
C GLU A 91 -10.39 -31.26 -10.95
N ASP A 92 -11.55 -31.19 -10.30
CA ASP A 92 -11.73 -31.30 -8.83
C ASP A 92 -10.76 -30.41 -8.03
N THR A 93 -10.41 -29.26 -8.62
CA THR A 93 -9.37 -28.36 -8.11
C THR A 93 -10.00 -27.05 -7.65
N TYR A 94 -9.88 -26.76 -6.36
CA TYR A 94 -10.28 -25.48 -5.79
C TYR A 94 -9.21 -24.42 -6.06
N GLU A 95 -9.43 -23.57 -7.05
CA GLU A 95 -8.50 -22.50 -7.42
C GLU A 95 -9.26 -21.22 -7.82
N ARG A 96 -8.72 -20.06 -7.44
CA ARG A 96 -9.24 -18.74 -7.76
C ARG A 96 -8.58 -18.15 -9.00
N MET A 97 -9.39 -17.41 -9.77
CA MET A 97 -8.94 -16.61 -10.91
C MET A 97 -8.36 -15.29 -10.40
N THR A 98 -7.05 -15.25 -10.21
CA THR A 98 -6.37 -14.13 -9.51
C THR A 98 -6.01 -12.93 -10.40
N GLU A 99 -6.14 -13.08 -11.73
CA GLU A 99 -5.80 -12.03 -12.69
C GLU A 99 -6.65 -10.77 -12.48
N GLY A 100 -5.99 -9.62 -12.31
CA GLY A 100 -6.65 -8.34 -12.02
C GLY A 100 -7.00 -8.13 -10.54
N TYR A 101 -6.69 -9.10 -9.68
CA TYR A 101 -6.92 -9.03 -8.23
C TYR A 101 -5.61 -8.85 -7.46
N LEU A 102 -5.73 -8.67 -6.13
CA LEU A 102 -4.61 -8.44 -5.20
C LEU A 102 -3.39 -9.34 -5.45
N PRO A 103 -3.51 -10.66 -5.66
CA PRO A 103 -2.34 -11.53 -5.82
C PRO A 103 -1.45 -11.20 -7.03
N THR A 104 -1.93 -10.42 -7.99
CA THR A 104 -1.19 -10.03 -9.21
C THR A 104 -0.78 -8.55 -9.25
N ALA A 105 -1.14 -7.76 -8.23
CA ALA A 105 -0.92 -6.32 -8.20
C ALA A 105 0.49 -5.93 -7.73
N THR A 106 1.03 -4.86 -8.33
CA THR A 106 2.32 -4.27 -7.90
C THR A 106 2.13 -3.37 -6.67
N VAL A 107 1.07 -2.57 -6.66
CA VAL A 107 0.67 -1.71 -5.53
C VAL A 107 -0.75 -2.07 -5.13
N VAL A 108 -0.97 -2.20 -3.82
CA VAL A 108 -2.27 -2.57 -3.25
C VAL A 108 -2.76 -1.44 -2.35
N PHE A 109 -4.00 -1.00 -2.54
CA PHE A 109 -4.69 -0.05 -1.68
C PHE A 109 -5.93 -0.70 -1.07
N LEU A 110 -5.95 -0.79 0.27
CA LEU A 110 -7.09 -1.31 1.02
C LEU A 110 -7.64 -0.22 1.93
N ASP A 111 -8.77 0.36 1.54
CA ASP A 111 -9.46 1.35 2.39
C ASP A 111 -10.37 0.64 3.38
N GLU A 112 -10.59 1.27 4.53
CA GLU A 112 -11.38 0.73 5.64
C GLU A 112 -10.92 -0.65 6.11
N ILE A 113 -9.59 -0.89 6.15
CA ILE A 113 -8.96 -2.19 6.38
C ILE A 113 -9.49 -2.93 7.63
N TRP A 114 -9.90 -2.20 8.67
CA TRP A 114 -10.43 -2.77 9.91
C TRP A 114 -11.83 -3.40 9.77
N LYS A 115 -12.51 -3.19 8.64
CA LYS A 115 -13.81 -3.82 8.37
C LYS A 115 -13.68 -5.18 7.69
N ALA A 116 -12.46 -5.62 7.35
CA ALA A 116 -12.21 -6.90 6.71
C ALA A 116 -12.65 -8.07 7.59
N GLY A 117 -13.29 -9.08 7.00
CA GLY A 117 -13.67 -10.31 7.71
C GLY A 117 -12.45 -11.22 8.02
N PRO A 118 -12.56 -12.17 8.98
CA PRO A 118 -11.44 -13.01 9.43
C PRO A 118 -10.73 -13.79 8.30
N ALA A 119 -11.47 -14.24 7.28
CA ALA A 119 -10.89 -14.95 6.14
C ALA A 119 -9.94 -14.07 5.31
N ILE A 120 -10.33 -12.81 5.09
CA ILE A 120 -9.50 -11.82 4.37
C ILE A 120 -8.29 -11.46 5.24
N GLN A 121 -8.50 -11.22 6.54
CA GLN A 121 -7.42 -10.88 7.47
C GLN A 121 -6.31 -11.93 7.49
N ASN A 122 -6.67 -13.21 7.62
CA ASN A 122 -5.71 -14.32 7.64
C ASN A 122 -4.92 -14.45 6.33
N ALA A 123 -5.60 -14.26 5.19
CA ALA A 123 -4.93 -14.26 3.89
C ALA A 123 -3.96 -13.07 3.77
N LEU A 124 -4.37 -11.88 4.19
CA LEU A 124 -3.54 -10.68 4.17
C LEU A 124 -2.30 -10.82 5.06
N LEU A 125 -2.38 -11.44 6.24
CA LEU A 125 -1.21 -11.71 7.08
C LEU A 125 -0.13 -12.49 6.32
N THR A 126 -0.53 -13.52 5.57
CA THR A 126 0.39 -14.33 4.77
C THR A 126 0.97 -13.52 3.62
N VAL A 127 0.12 -12.77 2.90
CA VAL A 127 0.55 -11.95 1.76
C VAL A 127 1.49 -10.82 2.19
N ILE A 128 1.25 -10.16 3.32
CA ILE A 128 2.08 -9.06 3.80
C ILE A 128 3.48 -9.57 4.17
N ASN A 129 3.55 -10.69 4.90
CA ASN A 129 4.78 -11.23 5.46
C ASN A 129 5.62 -11.99 4.43
N GLU A 130 4.99 -12.90 3.70
CA GLU A 130 5.69 -13.86 2.84
C GLU A 130 5.68 -13.42 1.37
N LYS A 131 4.86 -12.42 1.02
CA LYS A 131 4.55 -12.08 -0.38
C LYS A 131 4.08 -13.31 -1.17
N ILE A 132 3.32 -14.19 -0.51
CA ILE A 132 2.76 -15.42 -1.07
C ILE A 132 1.25 -15.43 -0.81
N TYR A 133 0.50 -15.84 -1.83
CA TYR A 133 -0.92 -16.14 -1.72
C TYR A 133 -1.16 -17.64 -1.89
N ARG A 134 -1.90 -18.26 -0.95
CA ARG A 134 -2.29 -19.67 -1.02
C ARG A 134 -3.56 -19.82 -1.86
N ASN A 135 -3.40 -20.26 -3.09
CA ASN A 135 -4.50 -20.47 -4.02
C ASN A 135 -4.87 -21.96 -4.08
N GLY A 136 -5.72 -22.38 -3.14
CA GLY A 136 -6.04 -23.80 -2.97
C GLY A 136 -4.83 -24.60 -2.53
N GLN A 137 -4.42 -25.56 -3.36
CA GLN A 137 -3.23 -26.40 -3.10
C GLN A 137 -1.93 -25.72 -3.56
N PHE A 138 -2.01 -24.65 -4.34
CA PHE A 138 -0.85 -23.97 -4.91
C PHE A 138 -0.49 -22.72 -4.11
N SER A 139 0.77 -22.32 -4.18
CA SER A 139 1.25 -21.04 -3.67
C SER A 139 1.66 -20.16 -4.85
N VAL A 140 1.19 -18.92 -4.85
CA VAL A 140 1.46 -17.92 -5.89
C VAL A 140 2.30 -16.82 -5.27
N GLN A 141 3.42 -16.48 -5.92
CA GLN A 141 4.22 -15.33 -5.52
C GLN A 141 3.46 -14.06 -5.88
N VAL A 142 3.29 -13.18 -4.89
CA VAL A 142 2.65 -11.88 -5.08
C VAL A 142 3.72 -10.84 -5.43
N PRO A 143 3.63 -10.15 -6.58
CA PRO A 143 4.64 -9.17 -7.01
C PRO A 143 4.51 -7.82 -6.29
N MET A 144 3.77 -7.77 -5.18
CA MET A 144 3.45 -6.56 -4.45
C MET A 144 4.70 -5.91 -3.87
N LYS A 145 4.97 -4.69 -4.32
CA LYS A 145 6.07 -3.83 -3.87
C LYS A 145 5.62 -2.80 -2.85
N GLY A 146 4.35 -2.38 -2.89
CA GLY A 146 3.78 -1.45 -1.92
C GLY A 146 2.38 -1.86 -1.47
N LEU A 147 2.15 -1.86 -0.16
CA LEU A 147 0.81 -1.97 0.43
C LEU A 147 0.51 -0.68 1.19
N ILE A 148 -0.57 -0.02 0.81
CA ILE A 148 -1.14 1.12 1.52
C ILE A 148 -2.49 0.68 2.07
N ALA A 149 -2.63 0.67 3.38
CA ALA A 149 -3.93 0.50 4.02
C ALA A 149 -4.40 1.82 4.62
N ALA A 150 -5.71 2.02 4.66
CA ALA A 150 -6.30 3.24 5.17
C ALA A 150 -7.50 2.94 6.06
N SER A 151 -7.76 3.83 7.01
CA SER A 151 -9.01 3.88 7.77
C SER A 151 -9.17 5.27 8.41
N ASN A 152 -10.39 5.57 8.85
CA ASN A 152 -10.68 6.71 9.71
C ASN A 152 -10.64 6.36 11.21
N GLU A 153 -10.47 5.08 11.56
CA GLU A 153 -10.41 4.57 12.92
C GLU A 153 -9.20 3.66 13.15
N LEU A 154 -8.88 3.42 14.41
CA LEU A 154 -7.94 2.38 14.82
C LEU A 154 -8.67 1.04 14.98
N PRO A 155 -7.97 -0.10 14.90
CA PRO A 155 -8.63 -1.40 15.09
C PRO A 155 -9.25 -1.47 16.49
N ALA A 156 -10.49 -1.93 16.55
CA ALA A 156 -11.15 -2.15 17.83
C ALA A 156 -10.53 -3.36 18.55
N SER A 157 -10.34 -3.23 19.86
CA SER A 157 -9.74 -4.27 20.69
C SER A 157 -10.49 -5.60 20.60
N GLY A 158 -9.75 -6.70 20.46
CA GLY A 158 -10.29 -8.06 20.50
C GLY A 158 -10.87 -8.57 19.18
N GLN A 159 -10.66 -7.87 18.06
CA GLN A 159 -11.03 -8.34 16.72
C GLN A 159 -9.92 -9.12 16.01
N GLY A 160 -8.74 -9.28 16.62
CA GLY A 160 -7.59 -9.96 16.01
C GLY A 160 -6.88 -9.14 14.94
N LEU A 161 -7.26 -7.86 14.79
CA LEU A 161 -6.71 -6.91 13.83
C LEU A 161 -5.40 -6.29 14.30
N GLU A 162 -5.06 -6.42 15.58
CA GLU A 162 -3.80 -5.97 16.18
C GLU A 162 -2.62 -6.63 15.46
N ALA A 163 -2.74 -7.92 15.14
CA ALA A 163 -1.72 -8.65 14.40
C ALA A 163 -1.48 -8.10 12.99
N LEU A 164 -2.51 -7.55 12.32
CA LEU A 164 -2.36 -6.86 11.04
C LEU A 164 -1.77 -5.47 11.24
N TYR A 165 -2.24 -4.73 12.25
CA TYR A 165 -1.74 -3.39 12.58
C TYR A 165 -0.23 -3.39 12.84
N ASP A 166 0.29 -4.41 13.52
CA ASP A 166 1.71 -4.61 13.78
C ASP A 166 2.56 -4.87 12.54
N ARG A 167 1.95 -5.21 11.39
CA ARG A 167 2.65 -5.41 10.11
C ARG A 167 2.75 -4.14 9.26
N PHE A 168 2.15 -3.03 9.70
CA PHE A 168 2.37 -1.73 9.09
C PHE A 168 3.54 -1.04 9.78
N LEU A 169 4.71 -1.10 9.14
CA LEU A 169 5.95 -0.49 9.65
C LEU A 169 5.81 1.03 9.76
N VAL A 170 5.21 1.66 8.74
CA VAL A 170 4.96 3.10 8.72
C VAL A 170 3.49 3.35 9.02
N ARG A 171 3.22 4.26 9.95
CA ARG A 171 1.86 4.67 10.34
C ARG A 171 1.81 6.19 10.33
N LYS A 172 0.95 6.78 9.52
CA LYS A 172 0.89 8.23 9.32
C LYS A 172 -0.54 8.74 9.51
N LEU A 173 -0.67 9.78 10.34
CA LEU A 173 -1.88 10.60 10.40
C LEU A 173 -1.94 11.48 9.14
N VAL A 174 -3.06 11.44 8.43
CA VAL A 174 -3.29 12.21 7.21
C VAL A 174 -4.44 13.18 7.46
N GLY A 175 -4.10 14.47 7.51
CA GLY A 175 -5.05 15.57 7.62
C GLY A 175 -5.52 16.08 6.26
N GLY A 176 -6.49 17.01 6.30
CA GLY A 176 -6.87 17.82 5.15
C GLY A 176 -5.73 18.76 4.71
N ILE A 177 -6.00 19.59 3.71
CA ILE A 177 -5.07 20.66 3.32
C ILE A 177 -5.20 21.78 4.35
N GLU A 178 -4.08 22.15 4.97
CA GLU A 178 -4.03 23.22 5.98
C GLU A 178 -3.71 24.59 5.35
N ASP A 179 -2.93 24.61 4.27
CA ASP A 179 -2.55 25.82 3.55
C ASP A 179 -3.67 26.28 2.61
N LEU A 180 -4.16 27.51 2.79
CA LEU A 180 -5.23 28.07 1.97
C LEU A 180 -4.84 28.21 0.50
N SER A 181 -3.57 28.49 0.19
CA SER A 181 -3.10 28.61 -1.19
C SER A 181 -3.07 27.26 -1.90
N GLU A 182 -2.67 26.20 -1.21
CA GLU A 182 -2.76 24.81 -1.71
C GLU A 182 -4.22 24.39 -1.89
N PHE A 183 -5.11 24.79 -0.98
CA PHE A 183 -6.53 24.53 -1.09
C PHE A 183 -7.14 25.24 -2.31
N ASP A 184 -6.82 26.51 -2.52
CA ASP A 184 -7.27 27.27 -3.69
C ASP A 184 -6.76 26.62 -4.99
N GLN A 185 -5.49 26.20 -5.04
CA GLN A 185 -4.94 25.49 -6.19
C GLN A 185 -5.67 24.16 -6.45
N MET A 186 -5.96 23.39 -5.40
CA MET A 186 -6.75 22.16 -5.51
C MET A 186 -8.12 22.42 -6.16
N ILE A 187 -8.85 23.44 -5.70
CA ILE A 187 -10.18 23.77 -6.24
C ILE A 187 -10.11 24.26 -7.69
N LEU A 188 -9.05 25.00 -8.05
CA LEU A 188 -8.87 25.54 -9.39
C LEU A 188 -8.32 24.51 -10.40
N THR A 189 -7.81 23.38 -9.92
CA THR A 189 -7.27 22.32 -10.77
C THR A 189 -8.42 21.51 -11.38
N ALA A 190 -8.74 21.76 -12.65
CA ALA A 190 -9.75 21.01 -13.39
C ALA A 190 -9.21 19.72 -14.05
N ASP A 191 -7.89 19.58 -14.14
CA ASP A 191 -7.26 18.45 -14.79
C ASP A 191 -7.09 17.27 -13.80
N GLU A 192 -7.95 16.27 -13.96
CA GLU A 192 -7.93 15.03 -13.17
C GLU A 192 -7.09 13.91 -13.82
N SER A 193 -6.39 14.21 -14.93
CA SER A 193 -5.54 13.22 -15.59
C SER A 193 -4.46 12.67 -14.65
N GLU A 194 -4.09 11.41 -14.83
CA GLU A 194 -2.94 10.85 -14.15
C GLU A 194 -1.65 11.42 -14.78
N PRO A 195 -0.62 11.81 -14.00
CA PRO A 195 0.60 12.34 -14.56
C PRO A 195 1.33 11.27 -15.38
N GLU A 196 2.08 11.72 -16.38
CA GLU A 196 2.89 10.83 -17.19
C GLU A 196 4.24 10.59 -16.52
N MET A 197 4.51 9.34 -16.15
CA MET A 197 5.83 8.94 -15.65
C MET A 197 6.73 8.57 -16.82
N GLU A 198 7.86 9.28 -16.95
CA GLU A 198 8.88 8.92 -17.93
C GLU A 198 9.40 7.50 -17.68
N GLU A 199 9.48 6.68 -18.74
CA GLU A 199 9.89 5.27 -18.63
C GLU A 199 11.31 5.10 -18.04
N GLN A 200 12.19 6.07 -18.31
CA GLN A 200 13.57 6.09 -17.78
C GLN A 200 13.62 6.39 -16.28
N LEU A 201 12.64 7.15 -15.78
CA LEU A 201 12.51 7.52 -14.39
C LEU A 201 11.90 6.37 -13.58
N ALA A 202 10.89 5.69 -14.14
CA ALA A 202 10.21 4.54 -13.54
C ALA A 202 11.18 3.39 -13.21
N VAL A 203 10.98 2.76 -12.06
CA VAL A 203 11.80 1.68 -11.52
C VAL A 203 11.38 0.34 -12.14
N SER A 204 12.32 -0.32 -12.81
CA SER A 204 12.13 -1.67 -13.35
C SER A 204 12.19 -2.75 -12.27
N ASP A 205 11.66 -3.94 -12.55
CA ASP A 205 11.72 -5.09 -11.65
C ASP A 205 13.15 -5.50 -11.30
N GLU A 206 14.06 -5.42 -12.29
CA GLU A 206 15.46 -5.76 -12.08
C GLU A 206 16.15 -4.75 -11.15
N GLU A 207 15.89 -3.45 -11.33
CA GLU A 207 16.38 -2.40 -10.43
C GLU A 207 15.83 -2.58 -9.01
N TYR A 208 14.53 -2.83 -8.89
CA TYR A 208 13.88 -3.08 -7.61
C TYR A 208 14.49 -4.29 -6.89
N GLY A 209 14.66 -5.41 -7.60
CA GLY A 209 15.29 -6.62 -7.07
C GLY A 209 16.74 -6.39 -6.62
N ARG A 210 17.52 -5.60 -7.37
CA ARG A 210 18.88 -5.21 -6.96
C ARG A 210 18.88 -4.33 -5.72
N ALA A 211 17.97 -3.36 -5.63
CA ALA A 211 17.84 -2.50 -4.45
C ALA A 211 17.46 -3.31 -3.21
N ARG A 212 16.47 -4.20 -3.33
CA ARG A 212 16.01 -5.08 -2.23
C ARG A 212 17.10 -6.00 -1.67
N ARG A 213 18.05 -6.46 -2.50
CA ARG A 213 19.19 -7.26 -2.02
C ARG A 213 20.24 -6.47 -1.25
N ARG A 214 20.30 -5.14 -1.45
CA ARG A 214 21.25 -4.24 -0.76
C ARG A 214 20.69 -3.71 0.55
N ILE A 215 19.37 -3.63 0.67
CA ILE A 215 18.69 -3.31 1.92
C ILE A 215 18.76 -4.58 2.77
N PRO A 216 19.49 -4.59 3.89
CA PRO A 216 19.49 -5.76 4.77
C PRO A 216 18.04 -6.04 5.19
N PRO A 217 17.64 -7.33 5.32
CA PRO A 217 16.35 -7.62 5.93
C PRO A 217 16.31 -6.91 7.27
N VAL A 218 15.21 -6.22 7.56
CA VAL A 218 15.00 -5.61 8.86
C VAL A 218 14.97 -6.79 9.84
N ALA A 219 16.10 -7.04 10.50
CA ALA A 219 16.21 -8.09 11.49
C ALA A 219 15.14 -7.83 12.56
N GLY A 220 14.37 -8.87 12.85
CA GLY A 220 13.20 -8.77 13.71
C GLY A 220 13.46 -8.02 15.01
N THR A 221 12.48 -7.20 15.38
CA THR A 221 12.08 -6.96 16.77
C THR A 221 13.22 -6.67 17.75
N ASP A 222 13.84 -5.50 17.62
CA ASP A 222 14.14 -4.72 18.82
C ASP A 222 13.19 -3.52 18.78
N GLU A 223 12.02 -3.67 19.43
CA GLU A 223 11.01 -2.61 19.62
C GLU A 223 11.63 -1.30 20.13
N GLY A 224 12.82 -1.36 20.74
CA GLY A 224 13.56 -0.21 21.28
C GLY A 224 14.37 0.62 20.27
N ARG A 225 14.73 0.10 19.08
CA ARG A 225 15.70 0.79 18.20
C ARG A 225 15.06 1.61 17.09
N TRP A 226 13.92 1.16 16.56
CA TRP A 226 13.15 1.90 15.55
C TRP A 226 12.14 2.88 16.17
N SER A 227 11.65 2.59 17.38
CA SER A 227 10.81 3.52 18.14
C SER A 227 11.54 4.85 18.35
N ALA A 228 12.83 4.87 18.63
CA ALA A 228 13.57 6.12 18.80
C ALA A 228 13.68 6.99 17.54
N LEU A 229 13.68 6.39 16.33
CA LEU A 229 13.84 7.13 15.06
C LEU A 229 12.50 7.56 14.45
N PHE A 230 11.40 6.84 14.71
CA PHE A 230 10.07 7.17 14.19
C PHE A 230 9.09 7.73 15.25
N ARG A 231 9.44 7.73 16.55
CA ARG A 231 8.67 8.44 17.59
C ARG A 231 8.76 9.96 17.51
N ALA A 232 9.67 10.51 16.69
CA ALA A 232 9.70 11.96 16.44
C ALA A 232 8.38 12.48 15.80
N GLY A 233 7.45 11.61 15.40
CA GLY A 233 6.07 11.96 15.04
C GLY A 233 4.98 11.17 15.78
N SER A 234 5.28 10.42 16.85
CA SER A 234 4.29 9.58 17.56
C SER A 234 3.59 10.26 18.74
N ASP A 235 4.09 11.40 19.21
CA ASP A 235 3.46 12.13 20.32
C ASP A 235 2.09 12.73 19.95
N SER A 236 1.66 12.55 18.69
CA SER A 236 0.38 12.98 18.14
C SER A 236 -0.59 11.83 17.81
N PHE A 237 -0.23 10.56 18.02
CA PHE A 237 -1.19 9.45 17.89
C PHE A 237 -2.00 9.27 19.19
N PRO A 238 -3.34 9.29 19.15
CA PRO A 238 -4.15 9.01 20.32
C PRO A 238 -3.90 7.57 20.79
N GLN A 239 -3.50 7.43 22.05
CA GLN A 239 -3.55 6.15 22.76
C GLN A 239 -5.03 5.83 22.98
N GLY A 240 -5.46 4.64 22.56
CA GLY A 240 -6.83 4.16 22.76
C GLY A 240 -7.21 4.01 24.23
#